data_AF-A0AAE9YNQ6-F1
#
_entry.id   AF-A0AAE9YNQ6-F1
#
_cell.length_a   1.000
_cell.length_b   1.000
_cell.length_c   1.000
_cell.angle_alpha   90.00
_cell.angle_beta   90.00
_cell.angle_gamma   90.00
#
_symmetry.space_group_name_H-M   'P 1'
#
loop_
_entity.id
_entity.type
_entity.pdbx_description
1 polymer ?
#
loop_
_entity_poly.entity_id
_entity_poly.type
_entity_poly.pdbx_seq_one_letter_code
_entity_poly.pdbx_strand_id
1 'polypeptide(L)'
;MAKAGNVLIFDIWQDIRRHLVIYLLLLLVVVSAFSVIYFTHLNRQTTSELELLLTDRDELDIEWRNLLLEQNALAEHSRIETQAQKLLEMSRPDAESEVVIHLP
;
A
#
# COMPACT_ATOMS: atom_id res chain seq x y z
N MET A 1 -56.70 -12.91 47.85
CA MET A 1 -55.40 -13.40 47.35
C MET A 1 -54.83 -12.54 46.19
N ALA A 2 -55.08 -11.23 46.11
CA ALA A 2 -54.73 -10.40 44.95
C ALA A 2 -53.66 -9.32 45.21
N LYS A 3 -52.83 -9.47 46.26
CA LYS A 3 -51.84 -8.46 46.66
C LYS A 3 -50.39 -8.84 46.34
N ALA A 4 -50.11 -10.11 46.02
CA ALA A 4 -48.74 -10.60 45.84
C ALA A 4 -48.10 -10.13 44.51
N GLY A 5 -48.88 -10.04 43.42
CA GLY A 5 -48.36 -9.60 42.11
C GLY A 5 -47.81 -8.17 42.13
N ASN A 6 -48.48 -7.25 42.84
CA ASN A 6 -48.02 -5.86 42.93
C ASN A 6 -46.78 -5.69 43.80
N VAL A 7 -46.59 -6.56 44.80
CA VAL A 7 -45.40 -6.53 45.68
C VAL A 7 -44.18 -7.08 44.95
N LEU A 8 -44.33 -8.17 44.20
CA LEU A 8 -43.25 -8.73 43.36
C LEU A 8 -42.76 -7.73 42.31
N ILE A 9 -43.68 -7.02 41.65
CA ILE A 9 -43.32 -6.00 40.65
C ILE A 9 -42.56 -4.84 41.30
N PHE A 10 -42.96 -4.45 42.52
CA PHE A 10 -42.31 -3.38 43.27
C PHE A 10 -40.89 -3.78 43.72
N ASP A 11 -40.70 -5.01 44.19
CA ASP A 11 -39.40 -5.53 44.60
C ASP A 11 -38.44 -5.65 43.40
N ILE A 12 -38.93 -6.15 42.25
CA ILE A 12 -38.15 -6.21 41.01
C ILE A 12 -37.74 -4.80 40.55
N TRP A 13 -38.64 -3.83 40.64
CA TRP A 13 -38.34 -2.43 40.28
C TRP A 13 -37.28 -1.82 41.19
N GLN A 14 -37.35 -2.10 42.49
CA GLN A 14 -36.37 -1.65 43.48
C GLN A 14 -34.99 -2.29 43.24
N ASP A 15 -34.94 -3.59 42.94
CA ASP A 15 -33.68 -4.29 42.66
C ASP A 15 -33.05 -3.84 41.34
N ILE A 16 -33.84 -3.58 40.30
CA ILE A 16 -33.36 -3.01 39.03
C ILE A 16 -32.75 -1.63 39.27
N ARG A 17 -33.41 -0.77 40.07
CA ARG A 17 -32.85 0.55 40.41
C ARG A 17 -31.54 0.44 41.18
N ARG A 18 -31.43 -0.55 42.06
CA ARG A 18 -30.25 -0.77 42.90
C ARG A 18 -29.05 -1.28 42.10
N HIS A 19 -29.27 -2.09 41.07
CA HIS A 19 -28.19 -2.68 40.24
C HIS A 19 -28.03 -2.03 38.86
N LEU A 20 -28.65 -0.86 38.64
CA LEU A 20 -28.64 -0.13 37.37
C LEU A 20 -27.23 0.10 36.82
N VAL A 21 -26.27 0.42 37.69
CA VAL A 21 -24.87 0.65 37.32
C VAL A 21 -24.23 -0.60 36.69
N ILE A 22 -24.52 -1.79 37.21
CA ILE A 22 -23.97 -3.05 36.69
C ILE A 22 -24.54 -3.35 35.32
N TYR A 23 -25.85 -3.16 35.14
CA TYR A 23 -26.50 -3.34 33.83
C TYR A 23 -25.97 -2.34 32.79
N LEU A 24 -25.76 -1.09 33.18
CA LEU A 24 -25.18 -0.07 32.31
C LEU A 24 -23.75 -0.43 31.91
N LEU A 25 -22.93 -0.90 32.86
CA LEU A 25 -21.56 -1.30 32.61
C LEU A 25 -21.49 -2.53 31.68
N LEU A 26 -22.38 -3.52 31.88
CA LEU A 26 -22.52 -4.67 31.00
C LEU A 26 -22.88 -4.23 29.57
N LEU A 27 -23.86 -3.33 29.43
CA LEU A 27 -24.26 -2.79 28.13
C LEU A 27 -23.09 -2.05 27.45
N LEU A 28 -22.31 -1.27 28.21
CA LEU A 28 -21.14 -0.55 27.71
C LEU A 28 -20.07 -1.52 27.20
N VAL A 29 -19.81 -2.62 27.91
CA VAL A 29 -18.89 -3.68 27.48
C VAL A 29 -19.36 -4.34 26.17
N VAL A 30 -20.66 -4.64 26.05
CA VAL A 30 -21.23 -5.22 24.83
C VAL A 30 -21.08 -4.25 23.65
N VAL A 31 -21.42 -2.97 23.84
CA VAL A 31 -21.25 -1.93 22.81
C VAL A 31 -19.78 -1.79 22.41
N SER A 32 -18.85 -1.82 23.37
CA SER A 32 -17.41 -1.78 23.11
C SER A 32 -16.96 -2.97 22.25
N ALA A 33 -17.39 -4.18 22.58
CA ALA A 33 -17.06 -5.38 21.81
C ALA A 33 -17.56 -5.28 20.35
N PHE A 34 -18.81 -4.84 20.15
CA PHE A 34 -19.34 -4.61 18.81
C PHE A 34 -18.61 -3.48 18.07
N SER A 35 -18.24 -2.41 18.76
CA SER A 35 -17.50 -1.30 18.18
C SER A 35 -16.14 -1.74 17.66
N VAL A 36 -15.39 -2.56 18.42
CA VAL A 36 -14.11 -3.12 17.98
C VAL A 36 -14.26 -3.99 16.73
N ILE A 37 -15.30 -4.84 16.67
CA ILE A 37 -15.59 -5.66 15.49
C ILE A 37 -15.90 -4.78 14.27
N TYR A 38 -16.72 -3.76 14.46
CA TYR A 38 -17.09 -2.81 13.41
C TYR A 38 -15.89 -2.03 12.89
N PHE A 39 -15.04 -1.51 13.77
CA PHE A 39 -13.79 -0.84 13.39
C PHE A 39 -12.85 -1.78 12.63
N THR A 40 -12.73 -3.04 13.06
CA THR A 40 -11.91 -4.04 12.36
C THR A 40 -12.45 -4.30 10.95
N HIS A 41 -13.77 -4.36 10.79
CA HIS A 41 -14.40 -4.54 9.48
C HIS A 41 -14.20 -3.32 8.57
N LEU A 42 -14.33 -2.09 9.10
CA LEU A 42 -14.06 -0.87 8.34
C LEU A 42 -12.60 -0.78 7.89
N ASN A 43 -11.66 -1.07 8.79
CA ASN A 43 -10.23 -1.07 8.46
C ASN A 43 -9.95 -2.03 7.30
N ARG A 44 -10.58 -3.21 7.30
CA ARG A 44 -10.38 -4.17 6.21
C ARG A 44 -10.83 -3.64 4.85
N GLN A 45 -11.89 -2.83 4.77
CA GLN A 45 -12.37 -2.28 3.51
C GLN A 45 -11.48 -1.13 3.00
N THR A 46 -11.08 -0.20 3.88
CA THR A 46 -10.22 0.93 3.50
C THR A 46 -8.80 0.48 3.13
N THR A 47 -8.29 -0.56 3.80
CA THR A 47 -6.96 -1.11 3.48
C THR A 47 -6.93 -1.79 2.11
N SER A 48 -7.99 -2.47 1.67
CA SER A 48 -7.98 -3.17 0.38
C SER A 48 -7.88 -2.22 -0.83
N GLU A 49 -8.54 -1.06 -0.79
CA GLU A 49 -8.44 -0.08 -1.89
C GLU A 49 -7.03 0.53 -1.96
N LEU A 50 -6.45 0.83 -0.78
CA LEU A 50 -5.07 1.30 -0.68
C LEU A 50 -4.06 0.25 -1.19
N GLU A 51 -4.24 -1.02 -0.81
CA GLU A 51 -3.38 -2.13 -1.27
C GLU A 51 -3.43 -2.30 -2.79
N LEU A 52 -4.58 -2.11 -3.41
CA LEU A 52 -4.74 -2.21 -4.86
C LEU A 52 -4.00 -1.09 -5.59
N LEU A 53 -4.19 0.16 -5.16
CA LEU A 53 -3.47 1.32 -5.70
C LEU A 53 -1.94 1.22 -5.53
N LEU A 54 -1.48 0.64 -4.42
CA LEU A 54 -0.05 0.39 -4.20
C LEU A 54 0.49 -0.68 -5.15
N THR A 55 -0.30 -1.72 -5.40
CA THR A 55 0.07 -2.80 -6.33
C THR A 55 0.21 -2.27 -7.76
N ASP A 56 -0.75 -1.49 -8.23
CA ASP A 56 -0.71 -0.88 -9.58
C ASP A 56 0.53 0.02 -9.74
N ARG A 57 0.85 0.80 -8.70
CA ARG A 57 2.05 1.67 -8.69
C ARG A 57 3.32 0.84 -8.80
N ASP A 58 3.42 -0.25 -8.05
CA ASP A 58 4.61 -1.10 -8.04
C ASP A 58 4.79 -1.84 -9.39
N GLU A 59 3.70 -2.23 -10.05
CA GLU A 59 3.75 -2.78 -11.41
C GLU A 59 4.31 -1.79 -12.43
N LEU A 60 3.83 -0.53 -12.39
CA LEU A 60 4.34 0.54 -13.25
C LEU A 60 5.83 0.87 -12.99
N ASP A 61 6.28 0.83 -11.73
CA ASP A 61 7.69 1.04 -11.39
C ASP A 61 8.58 -0.07 -11.98
N ILE A 62 8.11 -1.32 -11.94
CA ILE A 62 8.82 -2.44 -12.56
C ILE A 62 8.93 -2.25 -14.07
N GLU A 63 7.84 -1.88 -14.74
CA GLU A 63 7.85 -1.62 -16.18
C GLU A 63 8.78 -0.47 -16.53
N TRP A 64 8.72 0.64 -15.80
CA TRP A 64 9.61 1.78 -15.97
C TRP A 64 11.08 1.39 -15.84
N ARG A 65 11.42 0.60 -14.82
CA ARG A 65 12.80 0.11 -14.61
C ARG A 65 13.26 -0.79 -15.74
N ASN A 66 12.38 -1.64 -16.28
CA ASN A 66 12.69 -2.48 -17.42
C ASN A 66 12.97 -1.65 -18.69
N LEU A 67 12.10 -0.68 -18.98
CA LEU A 67 12.28 0.25 -20.10
C LEU A 67 13.56 1.07 -19.97
N LEU A 68 13.92 1.48 -18.75
CA LEU A 68 15.15 2.20 -18.50
C LEU A 68 16.38 1.31 -18.77
N LEU A 69 16.34 0.03 -18.39
CA LEU A 69 17.41 -0.92 -18.70
C LEU A 69 17.53 -1.16 -20.20
N GLU A 70 16.40 -1.30 -20.91
CA GLU A 70 16.38 -1.43 -22.36
C GLU A 70 16.98 -0.19 -23.04
N GLN A 71 16.61 1.02 -22.61
CA GLN A 71 17.18 2.25 -23.13
C GLN A 71 18.68 2.38 -22.85
N ASN A 72 19.14 2.05 -21.64
CA ASN A 72 20.57 2.08 -21.33
C ASN A 72 21.34 1.07 -22.19
N ALA A 73 20.82 -0.15 -22.37
CA ALA A 73 21.41 -1.14 -23.26
C ALA A 73 21.47 -0.66 -24.73
N LEU A 74 20.45 0.07 -25.18
CA LEU A 74 20.42 0.69 -26.52
C LEU A 74 21.31 1.93 -26.65
N ALA A 75 21.55 2.65 -25.55
CA ALA A 75 22.30 3.90 -25.50
C ALA A 75 23.80 3.69 -25.31
N GLU A 76 24.24 2.58 -24.70
CA GLU A 76 25.60 2.52 -24.13
C GLU A 76 26.71 2.69 -25.17
N HIS A 77 26.75 1.98 -26.31
CA HIS A 77 27.82 2.22 -27.30
C HIS A 77 27.54 1.75 -28.73
N SER A 78 26.74 0.69 -28.92
CA SER A 78 26.60 0.04 -30.23
C SER A 78 25.99 0.94 -31.32
N ARG A 79 25.03 1.80 -30.97
CA ARG A 79 24.27 2.56 -31.97
C ARG A 79 25.04 3.76 -32.53
N ILE A 80 25.79 4.46 -31.67
CA ILE A 80 26.64 5.59 -32.09
C ILE A 80 27.79 5.08 -32.95
N GLU A 81 28.45 4.00 -32.54
CA GLU A 81 29.55 3.38 -33.29
C GLU A 81 29.06 2.83 -34.64
N THR A 82 27.92 2.14 -34.68
CA THR A 82 27.35 1.61 -35.93
C THR A 82 26.87 2.73 -36.87
N GLN A 83 26.29 3.82 -36.35
CA GLN A 83 25.92 4.98 -37.17
C GLN A 83 27.16 5.72 -37.68
N ALA A 84 28.21 5.88 -36.88
CA ALA A 84 29.46 6.47 -37.33
C ALA A 84 30.13 5.61 -38.43
N GLN A 85 30.14 4.29 -38.27
CA GLN A 85 30.68 3.38 -39.30
C GLN A 85 29.86 3.41 -40.60
N LYS A 86 28.52 3.39 -40.51
CA LYS A 86 27.64 3.28 -41.69
C LYS A 86 27.34 4.60 -42.39
N LEU A 87 27.18 5.71 -41.66
CA LEU A 87 26.82 7.01 -42.24
C LEU A 87 28.04 7.89 -42.54
N LEU A 88 29.14 7.72 -41.80
CA LEU A 88 30.35 8.53 -41.94
C LEU A 88 31.53 7.73 -42.50
N GLU A 89 31.33 6.46 -42.88
CA GLU A 89 32.38 5.53 -43.36
C GLU A 89 33.61 5.48 -42.42
N MET A 90 33.41 5.74 -41.13
CA MET A 90 34.51 5.77 -40.18
C MET A 90 35.03 4.35 -39.93
N SER A 91 36.26 4.08 -40.34
CA SER A 91 37.00 2.86 -39.99
C SER A 91 37.95 3.13 -38.83
N ARG A 92 38.16 2.14 -37.96
CA ARG A 92 39.16 2.23 -36.89
C ARG A 92 40.54 2.37 -37.57
N PRO A 93 41.35 3.40 -37.26
CA PRO A 93 42.65 3.58 -37.88
C PRO A 93 43.56 2.39 -37.52
N ASP A 94 44.30 1.87 -38.50
CA ASP A 94 45.32 0.86 -38.27
C ASP A 94 46.57 1.51 -37.64
N ALA A 95 47.38 0.73 -36.92
CA ALA A 95 48.51 1.23 -36.12
C ALA A 95 49.53 2.05 -36.93
N GLU A 96 49.57 1.89 -38.26
CA GLU A 96 50.44 2.68 -39.16
C GLU A 96 49.88 4.06 -39.53
N SER A 97 48.62 4.36 -39.20
CA SER A 97 47.95 5.63 -39.54
C SER A 97 47.75 6.58 -38.35
N GLU A 98 48.27 6.21 -37.17
CA GLU A 98 48.12 6.98 -35.94
C GLU A 98 49.20 8.08 -35.85
N VAL A 99 48.80 9.34 -36.02
CA VAL A 99 49.69 10.50 -35.79
C VAL A 99 49.43 11.06 -34.40
N VAL A 100 50.32 10.77 -33.46
CA VAL A 100 50.27 11.31 -32.10
C VAL A 100 50.77 12.75 -32.11
N ILE A 101 49.87 13.70 -31.91
CA ILE A 101 50.22 15.12 -31.80
C ILE A 101 50.44 15.43 -30.32
N HIS A 102 51.71 15.62 -29.93
CA HIS A 102 52.04 16.16 -28.62
C HIS A 102 51.74 17.66 -28.61
N LEU A 103 50.76 18.09 -27.80
CA LEU A 103 50.59 19.51 -27.52
C LEU A 103 51.76 20.02 -26.65
N PRO A 104 52.24 21.25 -26.92
CA PRO A 104 53.34 21.87 -26.19
C PRO A 104 52.99 22.22 -24.73
#